data_AF-K2STR0-F1
#
_entry.id   AF-K2STR0-F1
#
_cell.length_a   1.000
_cell.length_b   1.000
_cell.length_c   1.000
_cell.angle_alpha   90.00
_cell.angle_beta   90.00
_cell.angle_gamma   90.00
#
_symmetry.space_group_name_H-M   'P 1'
#
loop_
_entity.id
_entity.type
_entity.pdbx_description
1 polymer ?
#
loop_
_entity_poly.entity_id
_entity_poly.type
_entity_poly.pdbx_seq_one_letter_code
_entity_poly.pdbx_strand_id
1 'polypeptide(L)'
;MFFGLVDADGTGRGDPCAWRWRVGFREREVVVRVSRGWGAKEVLGEEGEGAGEDSMVFRQKVLPAIERRYVREKTGSLMVDANWDLDFEAMILAHGLLEKGEVKEERFEKSVWIYPGDEVGWCVWEVHRLDGEGAEAEGRQKIVAFKDRLTAMGKENLFFRWIELIQYESSQPGGFTPERQQSAVVKAKELFERQGVDFEKFVAEIGGLDGIPGLDVTGREAR
;
A
#
# COMPACT_ATOMS: atom_id res chain seq x y z
N MET A 1 -13.49 2.32 6.40
CA MET A 1 -12.65 1.18 5.94
C MET A 1 -13.09 0.80 4.54
N PHE A 2 -12.17 0.42 3.65
CA PHE A 2 -12.41 0.44 2.22
C PHE A 2 -11.95 -0.83 1.54
N PHE A 3 -12.83 -1.33 0.68
CA PHE A 3 -12.71 -2.60 0.01
C PHE A 3 -13.14 -2.39 -1.45
N GLY A 4 -12.32 -2.84 -2.40
CA GLY A 4 -12.64 -2.86 -3.82
C GLY A 4 -12.84 -4.29 -4.29
N LEU A 5 -14.02 -4.59 -4.82
CA LEU A 5 -14.36 -5.84 -5.51
C LEU A 5 -14.28 -5.57 -7.02
N VAL A 6 -13.58 -6.42 -7.76
CA VAL A 6 -13.63 -6.47 -9.22
C VAL A 6 -14.40 -7.73 -9.55
N ASP A 7 -15.60 -7.55 -10.08
CA ASP A 7 -16.58 -8.61 -10.16
C ASP A 7 -16.30 -9.63 -11.26
N ALA A 8 -16.85 -10.81 -11.03
CA ALA A 8 -17.10 -11.81 -12.04
C ALA A 8 -18.56 -11.81 -12.52
N ASP A 9 -19.57 -11.41 -11.73
CA ASP A 9 -20.95 -11.32 -12.24
C ASP A 9 -21.83 -10.39 -11.37
N GLY A 10 -22.04 -9.16 -11.88
CA GLY A 10 -22.67 -7.97 -11.29
C GLY A 10 -24.05 -8.11 -10.65
N THR A 11 -24.19 -8.93 -9.62
CA THR A 11 -25.47 -9.22 -8.93
C THR A 11 -25.62 -8.54 -7.57
N GLY A 12 -24.57 -7.88 -7.04
CA GLY A 12 -24.61 -7.14 -5.79
C GLY A 12 -25.12 -5.70 -5.95
N ARG A 13 -26.43 -5.51 -6.13
CA ARG A 13 -27.06 -4.18 -6.04
C ARG A 13 -28.13 -4.17 -4.96
N GLY A 14 -27.67 -4.14 -3.71
CA GLY A 14 -28.54 -3.91 -2.56
C GLY A 14 -29.07 -2.47 -2.50
N ASP A 15 -29.90 -2.19 -1.49
CA ASP A 15 -30.49 -0.88 -1.25
C ASP A 15 -29.77 -0.17 -0.08
N PRO A 16 -29.37 1.11 -0.22
CA PRO A 16 -28.81 1.89 0.88
C PRO A 16 -29.72 1.92 2.12
N CYS A 17 -31.05 1.90 1.96
CA CYS A 17 -31.96 1.84 3.11
C CYS A 17 -31.86 0.50 3.83
N ALA A 18 -31.79 -0.62 3.09
CA ALA A 18 -31.60 -1.95 3.65
C ALA A 18 -30.25 -2.06 4.40
N TRP A 19 -29.17 -1.47 3.86
CA TRP A 19 -27.89 -1.40 4.56
C TRP A 19 -28.00 -0.65 5.88
N ARG A 20 -28.64 0.52 5.89
CA ARG A 20 -28.83 1.30 7.13
C ARG A 20 -29.73 0.61 8.14
N TRP A 21 -30.76 -0.09 7.68
CA TRP A 21 -31.64 -0.86 8.57
C TRP A 21 -30.91 -2.03 9.23
N ARG A 22 -30.04 -2.73 8.51
CA ARG A 22 -29.34 -3.92 9.01
C ARG A 22 -28.07 -3.59 9.80
N VAL A 23 -27.28 -2.62 9.34
CA VAL A 23 -25.94 -2.33 9.90
C VAL A 23 -25.95 -1.14 10.88
N GLY A 24 -26.88 -0.20 10.71
CA GLY A 24 -26.94 1.05 11.46
C GLY A 24 -25.91 2.09 11.00
N PHE A 25 -25.53 2.98 11.92
CA PHE A 25 -24.44 3.94 11.74
C PHE A 25 -23.30 3.57 12.69
N ARG A 26 -22.07 3.42 12.17
CA ARG A 26 -20.89 3.06 12.97
C ARG A 26 -19.79 4.11 12.84
N GLU A 27 -18.92 4.14 13.84
CA GLU A 27 -17.69 4.96 13.79
C GLU A 27 -16.75 4.46 12.68
N ARG A 28 -16.64 3.13 12.51
CA ARG A 28 -15.89 2.48 11.44
C ARG A 28 -16.84 1.61 10.62
N GLU A 29 -16.96 1.91 9.32
CA GLU A 29 -17.79 1.17 8.38
C GLU A 29 -16.93 0.53 7.29
N VAL A 30 -17.28 -0.69 6.88
CA VAL A 30 -16.74 -1.34 5.68
C VAL A 30 -17.50 -0.85 4.46
N VAL A 31 -16.78 -0.27 3.51
CA VAL A 31 -17.32 0.18 2.21
C VAL A 31 -16.80 -0.74 1.13
N VAL A 32 -17.71 -1.44 0.45
CA VAL A 32 -17.40 -2.29 -0.71
C VAL A 32 -17.78 -1.53 -1.97
N ARG A 33 -16.78 -1.32 -2.84
CA ARG A 33 -17.00 -0.79 -4.19
C ARG A 33 -16.86 -1.90 -5.21
N VAL A 34 -17.69 -1.89 -6.25
CA VAL A 34 -17.68 -2.86 -7.33
C VAL A 34 -17.39 -2.19 -8.68
N SER A 35 -16.64 -2.86 -9.55
CA SER A 35 -16.32 -2.36 -10.90
C SER A 35 -17.58 -2.22 -11.79
N ARG A 36 -17.60 -1.20 -12.65
CA ARG A 36 -18.70 -0.94 -13.61
C ARG A 36 -18.26 -1.11 -15.05
N GLY A 37 -18.75 -2.17 -15.70
CA GLY A 37 -18.48 -2.39 -17.13
C GLY A 37 -17.04 -2.82 -17.44
N TRP A 38 -16.34 -3.36 -16.44
CA TRP A 38 -15.05 -4.04 -16.57
C TRP A 38 -14.92 -5.04 -15.41
N GLY A 39 -14.16 -6.11 -15.61
CA GLY A 39 -14.02 -7.20 -14.64
C GLY A 39 -12.59 -7.73 -14.57
N ALA A 40 -12.45 -8.95 -14.08
CA ALA A 40 -11.14 -9.56 -13.84
C ALA A 40 -10.31 -9.73 -15.14
N LYS A 41 -10.96 -10.02 -16.27
CA LYS A 41 -10.29 -10.20 -17.56
C LYS A 41 -9.54 -8.94 -18.01
N GLU A 42 -10.18 -7.78 -17.88
CA GLU A 42 -9.58 -6.51 -18.29
C GLU A 42 -8.49 -6.02 -17.33
N VAL A 43 -8.50 -6.48 -16.07
CA VAL A 43 -7.44 -6.19 -15.09
C VAL A 43 -6.24 -7.10 -15.27
N LEU A 44 -6.49 -8.39 -15.50
CA LEU A 44 -5.45 -9.42 -15.55
C LEU A 44 -4.89 -9.64 -16.94
N GLY A 45 -5.52 -9.09 -17.99
CA GLY A 45 -5.09 -9.27 -19.37
C GLY A 45 -5.39 -10.68 -19.92
N GLU A 46 -5.15 -10.87 -21.21
CA GLU A 46 -5.04 -12.21 -21.82
C GLU A 46 -3.57 -12.66 -21.78
N GLU A 47 -3.30 -13.97 -21.77
CA GLU A 47 -1.94 -14.51 -21.76
C GLU A 47 -1.11 -13.95 -22.93
N GLY A 48 -0.20 -13.02 -22.66
CA GLY A 48 0.78 -12.50 -23.63
C GLY A 48 0.90 -10.97 -23.73
N GLU A 49 -0.04 -10.19 -23.21
CA GLU A 49 0.02 -8.71 -23.26
C GLU A 49 -0.33 -8.07 -21.91
N GLY A 50 0.65 -7.38 -21.28
CA GLY A 50 0.40 -6.35 -20.25
C GLY A 50 -0.57 -6.70 -19.12
N ALA A 51 -0.42 -7.87 -18.51
CA ALA A 51 -1.23 -8.37 -17.41
C ALA A 51 -0.90 -7.71 -16.06
N GLY A 52 -1.89 -7.53 -15.18
CA GLY A 52 -1.66 -7.11 -13.79
C GLY A 52 -1.28 -5.63 -13.65
N GLU A 53 -0.13 -5.33 -13.02
CA GLU A 53 0.30 -3.94 -12.73
C GLU A 53 0.55 -3.09 -13.99
N ASP A 54 0.82 -3.75 -15.11
CA ASP A 54 1.02 -3.10 -16.40
C ASP A 54 -0.29 -2.90 -17.18
N SER A 55 -1.41 -3.45 -16.70
CA SER A 55 -2.69 -3.30 -17.40
C SER A 55 -3.20 -1.87 -17.28
N MET A 56 -3.70 -1.35 -18.39
CA MET A 56 -4.20 0.03 -18.45
C MET A 56 -5.37 0.24 -17.49
N VAL A 57 -6.22 -0.79 -17.34
CA VAL A 57 -7.36 -0.79 -16.41
C VAL A 57 -6.88 -0.76 -14.96
N PHE A 58 -5.88 -1.55 -14.61
CA PHE A 58 -5.31 -1.52 -13.26
C PHE A 58 -4.71 -0.15 -12.94
N ARG A 59 -3.88 0.40 -13.85
CA ARG A 59 -3.23 1.70 -13.64
C ARG A 59 -4.19 2.89 -13.62
N GLN A 60 -5.23 2.88 -14.45
CA GLN A 60 -6.15 4.02 -14.58
C GLN A 60 -7.40 3.92 -13.71
N LYS A 61 -7.82 2.72 -13.31
CA LYS A 61 -9.07 2.53 -12.55
C LYS A 61 -8.83 1.99 -11.14
N VAL A 62 -7.95 1.01 -10.98
CA VAL A 62 -7.69 0.37 -9.68
C VAL A 62 -6.78 1.24 -8.81
N LEU A 63 -5.59 1.64 -9.31
CA LEU A 63 -4.62 2.42 -8.52
C LEU A 63 -5.20 3.74 -7.98
N PRO A 64 -5.91 4.58 -8.76
CA PRO A 64 -6.49 5.81 -8.24
C PRO A 64 -7.60 5.55 -7.21
N ALA A 65 -8.36 4.46 -7.37
CA ALA A 65 -9.44 4.12 -6.46
C ALA A 65 -8.93 3.68 -5.09
N ILE A 66 -7.72 3.12 -5.00
CA ILE A 66 -7.07 2.69 -3.75
C ILE A 66 -6.03 3.69 -3.24
N GLU A 67 -5.94 4.87 -3.84
CA GLU A 67 -5.02 5.91 -3.35
C GLU A 67 -5.43 6.34 -1.94
N ARG A 68 -4.48 6.32 -1.00
CA ARG A 68 -4.75 6.63 0.42
C ARG A 68 -5.41 8.00 0.59
N ARG A 69 -4.95 9.01 -0.16
CA ARG A 69 -5.50 10.35 -0.12
C ARG A 69 -6.97 10.36 -0.54
N TYR A 70 -7.27 9.77 -1.71
CA TYR A 70 -8.63 9.63 -2.22
C TYR A 70 -9.55 8.95 -1.21
N VAL A 71 -9.06 7.87 -0.61
CA VAL A 71 -9.78 7.04 0.35
C VAL A 71 -10.06 7.76 1.68
N ARG A 72 -9.14 8.63 2.15
CA ARG A 72 -9.31 9.39 3.39
C ARG A 72 -10.16 10.65 3.23
N GLU A 73 -10.16 11.27 2.05
CA GLU A 73 -10.84 12.56 1.81
C GLU A 73 -12.34 12.40 1.52
N LYS A 74 -12.79 11.23 1.07
CA LYS A 74 -14.19 10.99 0.68
C LYS A 74 -14.86 9.93 1.55
N THR A 75 -16.18 10.05 1.70
CA THR A 75 -17.03 8.98 2.24
C THR A 75 -17.45 8.02 1.12
N GLY A 76 -17.85 6.79 1.47
CA GLY A 76 -18.16 5.74 0.47
C GLY A 76 -19.12 6.18 -0.63
N SER A 77 -20.19 6.91 -0.29
CA SER A 77 -21.18 7.41 -1.26
C SER A 77 -20.60 8.43 -2.25
N LEU A 78 -19.55 9.18 -1.87
CA LEU A 78 -18.88 10.15 -2.74
C LEU A 78 -17.83 9.50 -3.66
N MET A 79 -17.60 8.20 -3.52
CA MET A 79 -16.67 7.42 -4.34
C MET A 79 -17.36 6.68 -5.49
N VAL A 80 -18.68 6.81 -5.64
CA VAL A 80 -19.41 6.30 -6.80
C VAL A 80 -19.11 7.18 -8.01
N ASP A 81 -18.70 6.55 -9.12
CA ASP A 81 -18.40 7.23 -10.36
C ASP A 81 -18.74 6.36 -11.59
N ALA A 82 -18.21 6.71 -12.76
CA ALA A 82 -18.41 5.97 -14.00
C ALA A 82 -17.78 4.56 -14.00
N ASN A 83 -16.78 4.32 -13.15
CA ASN A 83 -16.01 3.08 -13.06
C ASN A 83 -16.34 2.25 -11.82
N TRP A 84 -16.86 2.87 -10.76
CA TRP A 84 -17.11 2.24 -9.46
C TRP A 84 -18.53 2.50 -8.97
N ASP A 85 -19.19 1.44 -8.49
CA ASP A 85 -20.47 1.50 -7.77
C ASP A 85 -20.29 1.00 -6.33
N LEU A 86 -21.32 1.09 -5.49
CA LEU A 86 -21.35 0.47 -4.17
C LEU A 86 -22.12 -0.85 -4.19
N ASP A 87 -21.58 -1.86 -3.53
CA ASP A 87 -22.27 -3.13 -3.30
C ASP A 87 -22.78 -3.18 -1.86
N PHE A 88 -24.03 -2.76 -1.67
CA PHE A 88 -24.65 -2.72 -0.34
C PHE A 88 -24.88 -4.12 0.26
N GLU A 89 -25.11 -5.15 -0.54
CA GLU A 89 -25.26 -6.52 0.00
C GLU A 89 -23.92 -7.03 0.51
N ALA A 90 -22.83 -6.84 -0.26
CA ALA A 90 -21.49 -7.18 0.20
C ALA A 90 -21.09 -6.37 1.45
N MET A 91 -21.49 -5.09 1.55
CA MET A 91 -21.30 -4.30 2.77
C MET A 91 -22.07 -4.88 3.95
N ILE A 92 -23.34 -5.29 3.78
CA ILE A 92 -24.13 -5.92 4.85
C ILE A 92 -23.46 -7.24 5.28
N LEU A 93 -23.07 -8.08 4.33
CA LEU A 93 -22.43 -9.37 4.60
C LEU A 93 -21.10 -9.19 5.34
N ALA A 94 -20.25 -8.25 4.89
CA ALA A 94 -18.97 -7.97 5.54
C ALA A 94 -19.16 -7.54 7.01
N HIS A 95 -20.12 -6.67 7.30
CA HIS A 95 -20.41 -6.28 8.69
C HIS A 95 -20.97 -7.47 9.50
N GLY A 96 -21.80 -8.32 8.91
CA GLY A 96 -22.29 -9.53 9.57
C GLY A 96 -21.16 -10.51 9.92
N LEU A 97 -20.15 -10.66 9.06
CA LEU A 97 -18.95 -11.48 9.34
C LEU A 97 -18.10 -10.89 10.48
N LEU A 98 -17.98 -9.55 10.53
CA LEU A 98 -17.29 -8.87 11.62
C LEU A 98 -18.00 -9.04 12.96
N GLU A 99 -19.33 -8.90 12.99
CA GLU A 99 -20.14 -9.07 14.20
C GLU A 99 -20.06 -10.48 14.78
N LYS A 100 -20.03 -11.49 13.91
CA LYS A 100 -19.86 -12.88 14.32
C LYS A 100 -18.43 -13.21 14.75
N GLY A 101 -17.47 -12.32 14.52
CA GLY A 101 -16.05 -12.55 14.79
C GLY A 101 -15.40 -13.58 13.86
N GLU A 102 -16.03 -13.89 12.72
CA GLU A 102 -15.50 -14.83 11.72
C GLU A 102 -14.32 -14.22 10.95
N VAL A 103 -14.30 -12.88 10.83
CA VAL A 103 -13.25 -12.12 10.15
C VAL A 103 -12.84 -10.93 11.02
N LYS A 104 -11.55 -10.58 10.98
CA LYS A 104 -11.04 -9.37 11.65
C LYS A 104 -11.21 -8.13 10.77
N GLU A 105 -11.40 -6.98 11.42
CA GLU A 105 -11.56 -5.67 10.75
C GLU A 105 -10.42 -5.37 9.75
N GLU A 106 -9.18 -5.69 10.14
CA GLU A 106 -7.95 -5.56 9.35
C GLU A 106 -8.06 -6.18 7.94
N ARG A 107 -8.85 -7.26 7.78
CA ARG A 107 -9.01 -7.90 6.46
C ARG A 107 -9.81 -7.08 5.46
N PHE A 108 -10.64 -6.16 5.93
CA PHE A 108 -11.34 -5.18 5.10
C PHE A 108 -10.62 -3.84 5.04
N GLU A 109 -9.44 -3.74 5.67
CA GLU A 109 -8.57 -2.62 5.44
C GLU A 109 -8.05 -2.66 4.01
N LYS A 110 -7.99 -1.47 3.40
CA LYS A 110 -7.71 -1.18 2.00
C LYS A 110 -7.25 -2.41 1.20
N SER A 111 -8.19 -3.08 0.54
CA SER A 111 -7.91 -4.30 -0.22
C SER A 111 -8.64 -4.33 -1.55
N VAL A 112 -8.06 -5.04 -2.52
CA VAL A 112 -8.64 -5.29 -3.85
C VAL A 112 -8.86 -6.79 -4.00
N TRP A 113 -10.07 -7.16 -4.38
CA TRP A 113 -10.50 -8.54 -4.54
C TRP A 113 -10.87 -8.75 -5.99
N ILE A 114 -10.33 -9.80 -6.60
CA ILE A 114 -10.53 -10.11 -8.02
C ILE A 114 -10.89 -11.58 -8.11
N TYR A 115 -11.88 -11.91 -8.93
CA TYR A 115 -12.22 -13.29 -9.24
C TYR A 115 -11.94 -13.58 -10.72
N PRO A 116 -10.81 -14.26 -11.03
CA PRO A 116 -10.43 -14.56 -12.42
C PRO A 116 -11.29 -15.66 -13.07
N GLY A 117 -11.92 -16.51 -12.25
CA GLY A 117 -12.71 -17.66 -12.69
C GLY A 117 -12.65 -18.81 -11.68
N ASP A 118 -13.48 -19.83 -11.86
CA ASP A 118 -13.60 -20.98 -10.95
C ASP A 118 -12.28 -21.74 -10.73
N GLU A 119 -11.39 -21.76 -11.74
CA GLU A 119 -10.13 -22.49 -11.68
C GLU A 119 -9.13 -21.87 -10.68
N VAL A 120 -9.17 -20.54 -10.54
CA VAL A 120 -8.24 -19.78 -9.67
C VAL A 120 -8.92 -19.39 -8.36
N GLY A 121 -10.22 -19.12 -8.39
CA GLY A 121 -10.98 -18.62 -7.25
C GLY A 121 -10.64 -17.16 -6.91
N TRP A 122 -11.03 -16.71 -5.72
CA TRP A 122 -10.80 -15.34 -5.27
C TRP A 122 -9.32 -15.05 -5.02
N CYS A 123 -8.81 -14.00 -5.66
CA CYS A 123 -7.51 -13.41 -5.39
C CYS A 123 -7.70 -12.12 -4.57
N VAL A 124 -6.91 -11.97 -3.51
CA VAL A 124 -6.98 -10.79 -2.63
C VAL A 124 -5.63 -10.10 -2.57
N TRP A 125 -5.63 -8.82 -2.94
CA TRP A 125 -4.52 -7.92 -2.75
C TRP A 125 -4.75 -7.04 -1.52
N GLU A 126 -4.01 -7.30 -0.46
CA GLU A 126 -4.06 -6.53 0.79
C GLU A 126 -3.23 -5.25 0.68
N VAL A 127 -3.77 -4.26 -0.04
CA VAL A 127 -3.11 -2.98 -0.29
C VAL A 127 -2.66 -2.31 1.01
N HIS A 128 -3.46 -2.39 2.09
CA HIS A 128 -3.13 -1.83 3.39
C HIS A 128 -1.79 -2.30 3.95
N ARG A 129 -1.32 -3.51 3.58
CA ARG A 129 0.00 -4.02 3.97
C ARG A 129 1.12 -3.29 3.24
N LEU A 130 0.88 -2.86 2.00
CA LEU A 130 1.81 -2.01 1.24
C LEU A 130 1.81 -0.58 1.77
N ASP A 131 0.68 -0.11 2.32
CA ASP A 131 0.62 1.21 2.95
C ASP A 131 1.03 1.24 4.42
N GLY A 132 1.53 0.13 4.98
CA GLY A 132 1.71 -0.06 6.42
C GLY A 132 1.96 1.24 7.20
N GLU A 133 1.05 1.55 8.13
CA GLU A 133 0.94 2.85 8.81
C GLU A 133 2.17 3.25 9.67
N GLY A 134 3.19 2.39 9.77
CA GLY A 134 4.52 2.74 10.32
C GLY A 134 5.56 3.10 9.25
N ALA A 135 5.64 2.39 8.13
CA ALA A 135 6.84 2.44 7.28
C ALA A 135 7.08 3.78 6.58
N GLU A 136 6.04 4.49 6.14
CA GLU A 136 6.20 5.77 5.43
C GLU A 136 6.13 6.99 6.37
N ALA A 137 5.31 6.93 7.45
CA ALA A 137 5.24 7.99 8.44
C ALA A 137 6.44 7.95 9.39
N GLU A 138 6.82 6.78 9.90
CA GLU A 138 8.10 6.58 10.58
C GLU A 138 9.24 6.73 9.59
N GLY A 139 9.14 6.23 8.35
CA GLY A 139 10.18 6.46 7.34
C GLY A 139 10.42 7.95 7.10
N ARG A 140 9.37 8.74 6.92
CA ARG A 140 9.46 10.21 6.78
C ARG A 140 9.90 10.89 8.07
N GLN A 141 9.42 10.47 9.24
CA GLN A 141 9.87 11.00 10.54
C GLN A 141 11.33 10.65 10.82
N LYS A 142 11.77 9.44 10.47
CA LYS A 142 13.15 8.97 10.54
C LYS A 142 14.01 9.75 9.56
N ILE A 143 13.58 9.98 8.32
CA ILE A 143 14.28 10.86 7.35
C ILE A 143 14.42 12.28 7.91
N VAL A 144 13.37 12.83 8.51
CA VAL A 144 13.41 14.15 9.16
C VAL A 144 14.35 14.14 10.37
N ALA A 145 14.28 13.14 11.26
CA ALA A 145 15.16 12.99 12.41
C ALA A 145 16.64 12.81 12.00
N PHE A 146 16.88 12.08 10.90
CA PHE A 146 18.18 11.84 10.30
C PHE A 146 18.75 13.14 9.73
N LYS A 147 17.93 13.96 9.07
CA LYS A 147 18.31 15.32 8.64
C LYS A 147 18.60 16.22 9.84
N ASP A 148 17.72 16.28 10.83
CA ASP A 148 17.85 17.16 11.99
C ASP A 148 19.08 16.83 12.83
N ARG A 149 19.39 15.54 13.01
CA ARG A 149 20.58 15.08 13.73
C ARG A 149 21.86 15.42 12.97
N LEU A 150 21.90 15.19 11.66
CA LEU A 150 23.05 15.59 10.84
C LEU A 150 23.24 17.11 10.82
N THR A 151 22.15 17.87 10.82
CA THR A 151 22.18 19.34 10.90
C THR A 151 22.71 19.81 12.26
N ALA A 152 22.28 19.19 13.37
CA ALA A 152 22.80 19.48 14.70
C ALA A 152 24.30 19.17 14.85
N MET A 153 24.81 18.20 14.09
CA MET A 153 26.24 17.88 14.01
C MET A 153 27.01 18.77 13.02
N GLY A 154 26.36 19.72 12.34
CA GLY A 154 26.94 20.57 11.30
C GLY A 154 27.29 19.83 9.99
N LYS A 155 26.71 18.64 9.78
CA LYS A 155 26.99 17.72 8.67
C LYS A 155 25.80 17.57 7.73
N GLU A 156 25.04 18.63 7.48
CA GLU A 156 23.85 18.60 6.61
C GLU A 156 24.18 18.13 5.18
N ASN A 157 25.37 18.46 4.67
CA ASN A 157 25.86 17.98 3.35
C ASN A 157 25.96 16.45 3.25
N LEU A 158 26.05 15.73 4.38
CA LEU A 158 26.09 14.27 4.41
C LEU A 158 24.70 13.67 4.10
N PHE A 159 23.64 14.34 4.53
CA PHE A 159 22.26 13.93 4.25
C PHE A 159 21.97 13.97 2.74
N PHE A 160 22.33 15.07 2.08
CA PHE A 160 22.10 15.22 0.63
C PHE A 160 22.89 14.21 -0.20
N ARG A 161 24.16 13.97 0.13
CA ARG A 161 24.99 12.96 -0.57
C ARG A 161 24.47 11.54 -0.39
N TRP A 162 23.86 11.25 0.75
CA TRP A 162 23.23 9.96 1.00
C TRP A 162 21.94 9.77 0.19
N ILE A 163 21.07 10.78 0.16
CA ILE A 163 19.85 10.76 -0.69
C ILE A 163 20.22 10.58 -2.17
N GLU A 164 21.24 11.30 -2.63
CA GLU A 164 21.74 11.21 -4.00
C GLU A 164 22.26 9.80 -4.32
N LEU A 165 23.01 9.18 -3.40
CA LEU A 165 23.48 7.80 -3.55
C LEU A 165 22.32 6.81 -3.70
N ILE A 166 21.28 6.91 -2.87
CA ILE A 166 20.11 6.02 -2.95
C ILE A 166 19.33 6.25 -4.25
N GLN A 167 19.11 7.51 -4.64
CA GLN A 167 18.44 7.86 -5.90
C GLN A 167 19.23 7.37 -7.12
N TYR A 168 20.56 7.47 -7.08
CA TYR A 168 21.43 6.97 -8.14
C TYR A 168 21.33 5.45 -8.30
N GLU A 169 21.38 4.69 -7.22
CA GLU A 169 21.31 3.21 -7.26
C GLU A 169 19.91 2.70 -7.66
N SER A 170 18.85 3.40 -7.23
CA SER A 170 17.45 3.04 -7.55
C SER A 170 17.02 3.41 -8.98
N SER A 171 17.65 4.42 -9.59
CA SER A 171 17.35 4.85 -10.96
C SER A 171 18.06 4.04 -12.05
N GLN A 172 18.92 3.09 -11.68
CA GLN A 172 19.63 2.23 -12.62
C GLN A 172 18.68 1.20 -13.29
N PRO A 173 18.92 0.85 -14.57
CA PRO A 173 18.16 -0.20 -15.26
C PRO A 173 18.22 -1.52 -14.47
N GLY A 174 17.07 -2.19 -14.32
CA GLY A 174 16.93 -3.42 -13.52
C GLY A 174 16.42 -3.22 -12.09
N GLY A 175 16.08 -1.98 -11.71
CA GLY A 175 15.44 -1.69 -10.41
C GLY A 175 16.37 -1.84 -9.21
N PHE A 176 15.79 -1.80 -8.02
CA PHE A 176 16.51 -1.81 -6.74
C PHE A 176 16.61 -3.23 -6.17
N THR A 177 17.46 -4.06 -6.79
CA THR A 177 17.65 -5.47 -6.42
C THR A 177 18.34 -5.64 -5.05
N PRO A 178 18.18 -6.77 -4.34
CA PRO A 178 18.80 -7.03 -3.04
C PRO A 178 20.32 -6.78 -2.99
N GLU A 179 21.04 -7.13 -4.06
CA GLU A 179 22.49 -6.93 -4.18
C GLU A 179 22.85 -5.45 -4.24
N ARG A 180 22.00 -4.63 -4.89
CA ARG A 180 22.16 -3.17 -4.95
C ARG A 180 21.83 -2.52 -3.62
N GLN A 181 20.86 -3.05 -2.87
CA GLN A 181 20.59 -2.57 -1.50
C GLN A 181 21.82 -2.77 -0.61
N GLN A 182 22.43 -3.96 -0.65
CA GLN A 182 23.65 -4.25 0.10
C GLN A 182 24.81 -3.34 -0.32
N SER A 183 24.98 -3.11 -1.62
CA SER A 183 25.99 -2.17 -2.13
C SER A 183 25.75 -0.74 -1.66
N ALA A 184 24.49 -0.29 -1.66
CA ALA A 184 24.09 1.04 -1.19
C ALA A 184 24.35 1.22 0.30
N VAL A 185 24.07 0.21 1.14
CA VAL A 185 24.37 0.20 2.58
C VAL A 185 25.88 0.34 2.82
N VAL A 186 26.72 -0.44 2.11
CA VAL A 186 28.18 -0.39 2.25
C VAL A 186 28.72 0.99 1.87
N LYS A 187 28.27 1.54 0.74
CA LYS A 187 28.67 2.88 0.29
C LYS A 187 28.19 3.98 1.25
N ALA A 188 27.00 3.84 1.83
CA ALA A 188 26.50 4.76 2.85
C ALA A 188 27.37 4.71 4.12
N LYS A 189 27.76 3.51 4.58
CA LYS A 189 28.68 3.37 5.72
C LYS A 189 30.01 4.09 5.49
N GLU A 190 30.65 3.87 4.34
CA GLU A 190 31.89 4.58 3.99
C GLU A 190 31.72 6.10 3.92
N LEU A 191 30.60 6.59 3.37
CA LEU A 191 30.30 8.02 3.26
C LEU A 191 30.24 8.68 4.65
N PHE A 192 29.62 8.00 5.62
CA PHE A 192 29.47 8.46 6.99
C PHE A 192 30.79 8.41 7.78
N GLU A 193 31.52 7.30 7.68
CA GLU A 193 32.81 7.12 8.36
C GLU A 193 33.85 8.13 7.89
N ARG A 194 33.91 8.44 6.58
CA ARG A 194 34.80 9.47 6.03
C ARG A 194 34.53 10.88 6.57
N GLN A 195 33.33 11.12 7.09
CA GLN A 195 32.96 12.37 7.74
C GLN A 195 33.07 12.28 9.27
N GLY A 196 33.61 11.20 9.82
CA GLY A 196 33.72 10.98 11.27
C GLY A 196 32.35 10.84 11.93
N VAL A 197 31.39 10.20 11.26
CA VAL A 197 30.12 9.75 11.85
C VAL A 197 30.11 8.24 11.85
N ASP A 198 29.95 7.63 13.02
CA ASP A 198 29.75 6.18 13.14
C ASP A 198 28.35 5.84 12.65
N PHE A 199 28.27 5.18 11.49
CA PHE A 199 27.01 4.87 10.81
C PHE A 199 26.14 3.93 11.64
N GLU A 200 26.72 2.92 12.27
CA GLU A 200 25.98 1.91 13.04
C GLU A 200 25.39 2.52 14.31
N LYS A 201 26.19 3.32 15.02
CA LYS A 201 25.71 4.04 16.21
C LYS A 201 24.65 5.08 15.86
N PHE A 202 24.82 5.78 14.73
CA PHE A 202 23.88 6.79 14.27
C PHE A 202 22.52 6.18 13.89
N VAL A 203 22.52 5.05 13.20
CA VAL A 203 21.30 4.30 12.84
C VAL A 203 20.62 3.72 14.07
N ALA A 204 21.39 3.20 15.04
CA ALA A 204 20.85 2.71 16.30
C ALA A 204 20.16 3.81 17.12
N GLU A 205 20.69 5.03 17.12
CA GLU A 205 20.08 6.20 17.78
C GLU A 205 18.74 6.64 17.15
N ILE A 206 18.53 6.34 15.86
CA ILE A 206 17.31 6.72 15.10
C ILE A 206 16.25 5.60 15.11
N GLY A 207 16.56 4.43 15.69
CA GLY A 207 15.63 3.31 15.81
C GLY A 207 15.66 2.35 14.62
N GLY A 208 16.83 2.17 13.99
CA GLY A 208 17.07 1.14 12.97
C GLY A 208 16.84 1.60 11.52
N LEU A 209 17.10 0.70 10.57
CA LEU A 209 16.97 0.94 9.13
C LEU A 209 15.56 0.65 8.58
N ASP A 210 14.70 0.04 9.40
CA ASP A 210 13.37 -0.37 8.97
C ASP A 210 12.51 0.85 8.64
N GLY A 211 11.96 0.86 7.42
CA GLY A 211 11.15 1.97 6.88
C GLY A 211 11.95 3.09 6.22
N ILE A 212 13.28 3.01 6.14
CA ILE A 212 14.08 3.96 5.37
C ILE A 212 14.11 3.50 3.90
N PRO A 213 13.62 4.32 2.94
CA PRO A 213 13.62 3.96 1.53
C PRO A 213 15.03 3.59 1.08
N GLY A 214 15.19 2.34 0.64
CA GLY A 214 16.44 1.84 0.09
C GLY A 214 17.40 1.17 1.08
N LEU A 215 17.06 1.09 2.37
CA LEU A 215 17.89 0.45 3.40
C LEU A 215 17.11 -0.50 4.32
N ASP A 216 15.87 -0.86 3.97
CA ASP A 216 15.00 -1.77 4.71
C ASP A 216 15.45 -3.24 4.61
N VAL A 217 16.70 -3.53 4.97
CA VAL A 217 17.31 -4.87 4.81
C VAL A 217 17.23 -5.71 6.09
N THR A 218 16.57 -5.25 7.15
CA THR A 218 16.57 -5.94 8.44
C THR A 218 15.19 -6.41 8.90
N GLY A 219 14.59 -7.37 8.19
CA GLY A 219 13.38 -8.01 8.71
C GLY A 219 12.76 -9.17 7.92
N ARG A 220 13.41 -9.70 6.88
CA ARG A 220 12.87 -10.82 6.08
C ARG A 220 13.68 -12.12 6.19
N GLU A 221 14.30 -12.38 7.34
CA GLU A 221 14.75 -13.73 7.67
C GLU A 221 13.95 -14.33 8.84
N ALA A 222 13.26 -15.42 8.51
CA ALA A 222 12.63 -16.40 9.39
C ALA A 222 11.47 -15.94 10.30
N ARG A 223 10.24 -16.01 9.78
CA ARG A 223 9.14 -16.78 10.40
C ARG A 223 7.96 -17.01 9.47
#